data_AF-A0A6L8UXJ6-F1
#
_entry.id   AF-A0A6L8UXJ6-F1
#
_cell.length_a   1.000
_cell.length_b   1.000
_cell.length_c   1.000
_cell.angle_alpha   90.00
_cell.angle_beta   90.00
_cell.angle_gamma   90.00
#
_symmetry.space_group_name_H-M   'P 1'
#
loop_
_entity.id
_entity.type
_entity.pdbx_description
1 polymer ?
#
loop_
_entity_poly.entity_id
_entity_poly.type
_entity_poly.pdbx_seq_one_letter_code
_entity_poly.pdbx_strand_id
1 'polypeptide(L)'
;MLVTLPKKLPLKTNVLLYMVLSIIDINWMALLSNNLNLYRFSTQIPEFLSVILYRDFVYGFTLITFANVFLTASRLLVKVFISLYVFLFLLICCLILNGTEAVTNVKWNIYYECVVLLIMMVLTYYLGRWLLYLTRKERSA
;
A
#
# COMPACT_ATOMS: atom_id res chain seq x y z
N MET A 1 -25.60 7.31 -6.07
CA MET A 1 -24.85 7.23 -7.35
C MET A 1 -23.74 6.19 -7.16
N LEU A 2 -23.95 4.95 -7.60
CA LEU A 2 -22.93 3.91 -7.56
C LEU A 2 -21.85 4.28 -8.58
N VAL A 3 -20.72 4.81 -8.10
CA VAL A 3 -19.53 5.05 -8.92
C VAL A 3 -18.92 3.67 -9.25
N THR A 4 -19.52 2.97 -10.19
CA THR A 4 -18.92 1.80 -10.80
C THR A 4 -17.83 2.29 -11.73
N LEU A 5 -16.55 2.14 -11.32
CA LEU A 5 -15.44 2.30 -12.25
C LEU A 5 -15.68 1.36 -13.44
N PRO A 6 -15.86 1.88 -14.67
CA PRO A 6 -16.24 1.06 -15.82
C PRO A 6 -15.13 0.09 -16.26
N LYS A 7 -13.91 0.30 -15.74
CA LYS A 7 -12.76 -0.56 -15.94
C LYS A 7 -12.10 -0.77 -14.59
N LYS A 8 -12.20 -1.98 -14.05
CA LYS A 8 -11.43 -2.46 -12.89
C LYS A 8 -10.42 -3.48 -13.40
N LEU A 9 -9.32 -3.66 -12.68
CA LEU A 9 -8.43 -4.80 -12.92
C LEU A 9 -9.24 -6.10 -12.74
N PRO A 10 -8.91 -7.16 -13.49
CA PRO A 10 -9.50 -8.48 -13.27
C PRO A 10 -9.32 -8.89 -11.79
N LEU A 11 -10.33 -9.56 -11.22
CA LEU A 11 -10.28 -9.98 -9.81
C LEU A 11 -9.02 -10.79 -9.50
N LYS A 12 -8.63 -11.71 -10.39
CA LYS A 12 -7.39 -12.49 -10.27
C LYS A 12 -6.14 -11.61 -10.17
N THR A 13 -6.05 -10.56 -11.00
CA THR A 13 -4.95 -9.61 -10.99
C THR A 13 -4.89 -8.83 -9.66
N ASN A 14 -6.04 -8.42 -9.12
CA ASN A 14 -6.10 -7.74 -7.82
C ASN A 14 -5.69 -8.65 -6.66
N VAL A 15 -6.12 -9.91 -6.67
CA VAL A 15 -5.73 -10.89 -5.63
C VAL A 15 -4.23 -11.16 -5.69
N LEU A 16 -3.66 -11.37 -6.88
CA LEU A 16 -2.21 -11.55 -7.04
C LEU A 16 -1.44 -10.30 -6.62
N LEU A 17 -1.91 -9.11 -7.00
CA LEU A 17 -1.28 -7.85 -6.61
C LEU A 17 -1.31 -7.68 -5.08
N TYR A 18 -2.42 -7.98 -4.43
CA TYR A 18 -2.52 -7.99 -2.96
C TYR A 18 -1.48 -8.92 -2.34
N MET A 19 -1.43 -10.18 -2.78
CA MET A 19 -0.52 -11.17 -2.22
C MET A 19 0.95 -10.74 -2.35
N VAL A 20 1.35 -10.23 -3.51
CA VAL A 20 2.73 -9.78 -3.72
C VAL A 20 3.04 -8.56 -2.85
N LEU A 21 2.12 -7.59 -2.76
CA LEU A 21 2.31 -6.42 -1.90
C LEU A 21 2.39 -6.81 -0.42
N SER A 22 1.54 -7.73 0.05
CA SER A 22 1.60 -8.23 1.42
C SER A 22 2.92 -8.94 1.72
N ILE A 23 3.44 -9.77 0.80
CA ILE A 23 4.75 -10.42 0.98
C ILE A 23 5.85 -9.37 1.09
N ILE A 24 5.87 -8.37 0.20
CA ILE A 24 6.88 -7.31 0.21
C ILE A 24 6.81 -6.52 1.52
N ASP A 25 5.62 -6.12 1.92
CA ASP A 25 5.40 -5.30 3.11
C ASP A 25 5.77 -6.04 4.41
N ILE A 26 5.40 -7.32 4.55
CA ILE A 26 5.80 -8.15 5.70
C ILE A 26 7.33 -8.25 5.78
N ASN A 27 8.00 -8.53 4.66
CA ASN A 27 9.46 -8.64 4.63
C ASN A 27 10.14 -7.30 4.93
N TRP A 28 9.59 -6.20 4.41
CA TRP A 28 10.09 -4.85 4.65
C TRP A 28 10.01 -4.48 6.13
N MET A 29 8.86 -4.69 6.76
CA MET A 29 8.70 -4.45 8.20
C MET A 29 9.62 -5.33 9.05
N ALA A 30 9.77 -6.61 8.69
CA ALA A 30 10.67 -7.52 9.40
C ALA A 30 12.13 -7.04 9.31
N LEU A 31 12.58 -6.58 8.14
CA LEU A 31 13.92 -6.01 7.96
C LEU A 31 14.12 -4.75 8.81
N LEU A 32 13.15 -3.83 8.77
CA LEU A 32 13.22 -2.56 9.48
C LEU A 32 13.19 -2.73 11.01
N SER A 33 12.37 -3.66 11.51
CA SER A 33 12.23 -3.91 12.94
C SER A 33 13.33 -4.82 13.48
N ASN A 34 13.51 -6.02 12.92
CA ASN A 34 14.40 -7.04 13.51
C ASN A 34 15.87 -6.81 13.17
N ASN A 35 16.18 -6.44 11.92
CA ASN A 35 17.57 -6.33 11.46
C ASN A 35 18.13 -4.92 11.70
N LEU A 36 17.33 -3.88 11.45
CA LEU A 36 17.79 -2.49 11.53
C LEU A 36 17.39 -1.78 12.84
N ASN A 37 16.53 -2.37 13.67
CA ASN A 37 16.04 -1.78 14.93
C ASN A 37 15.53 -0.34 14.77
N LEU A 38 14.94 -0.02 13.61
CA LEU A 38 14.44 1.33 13.32
C LEU A 38 13.07 1.58 13.95
N TYR A 39 12.33 0.50 14.21
CA TYR A 39 11.01 0.50 14.80
C TYR A 39 10.86 -0.57 15.88
N ARG A 40 10.07 -0.24 16.89
CA ARG A 40 9.56 -1.22 17.86
C ARG A 40 8.04 -1.20 17.82
N PHE A 41 7.45 -2.40 17.79
CA PHE A 41 6.02 -2.55 17.98
C PHE A 41 5.70 -2.46 19.47
N SER A 42 4.57 -1.85 19.80
CA SER A 42 4.07 -1.86 21.16
C SER A 42 3.82 -3.29 21.64
N THR A 43 4.16 -3.56 22.90
CA THR A 43 3.85 -4.83 23.58
C THR A 43 2.41 -4.89 24.08
N GLN A 44 1.70 -3.76 24.04
CA GLN A 44 0.30 -3.70 24.41
C GLN A 44 -0.57 -4.25 23.26
N ILE A 45 -1.53 -5.09 23.62
CA ILE A 45 -2.38 -5.86 22.68
C ILE A 45 -3.14 -4.95 21.69
N PRO A 46 -3.87 -3.89 22.12
CA PRO A 46 -4.69 -3.10 21.19
C PRO A 46 -3.88 -2.31 20.17
N GLU A 47 -2.72 -1.80 20.56
CA GLU A 47 -1.78 -1.08 19.71
C GLU A 47 -1.16 -2.02 18.67
N PHE A 48 -0.71 -3.20 19.11
CA PHE A 48 -0.18 -4.21 18.20
C PHE A 48 -1.23 -4.66 17.17
N LEU A 49 -2.48 -4.89 17.60
CA LEU A 49 -3.59 -5.22 16.71
C LEU A 49 -3.88 -4.09 15.71
N SER A 50 -3.75 -2.83 16.13
CA SER A 50 -3.95 -1.67 15.25
C SER A 50 -2.91 -1.61 14.13
N VAL A 51 -1.64 -1.97 14.41
CA VAL A 51 -0.60 -2.10 13.39
C VAL A 51 -0.93 -3.20 12.40
N ILE A 52 -1.36 -4.38 12.89
CA ILE A 52 -1.76 -5.49 12.03
C ILE A 52 -2.95 -5.11 11.14
N LEU A 53 -3.97 -4.49 11.71
CA LEU A 53 -5.17 -4.09 10.96
C LEU A 53 -4.85 -3.02 9.90
N TYR A 54 -4.03 -2.04 10.26
CA TYR A 54 -3.55 -1.06 9.29
C TYR A 54 -2.81 -1.74 8.15
N ARG A 55 -1.88 -2.64 8.46
CA ARG A 55 -1.04 -3.33 7.47
C ARG A 55 -1.85 -4.24 6.55
N ASP A 56 -2.60 -5.17 7.13
CA ASP A 56 -3.22 -6.26 6.38
C ASP A 56 -4.45 -5.78 5.60
N PHE A 57 -5.14 -4.75 6.11
CA PHE A 57 -6.34 -4.21 5.48
C PHE A 57 -6.09 -2.84 4.89
N VAL A 58 -5.90 -1.81 5.72
CA VAL A 58 -5.92 -0.41 5.26
C VAL A 58 -4.87 -0.15 4.19
N TYR A 59 -3.64 -0.56 4.43
CA TYR A 59 -2.51 -0.35 3.54
C TYR A 59 -2.68 -1.08 2.21
N GLY A 60 -2.90 -2.40 2.26
CA GLY A 60 -3.08 -3.23 1.08
C GLY A 60 -4.29 -2.81 0.22
N PHE A 61 -5.46 -2.59 0.84
CA PHE A 61 -6.65 -2.15 0.09
C PHE A 61 -6.48 -0.77 -0.54
N THR A 62 -5.79 0.14 0.13
CA THR A 62 -5.54 1.47 -0.42
C THR A 62 -4.61 1.40 -1.64
N LEU A 63 -3.53 0.60 -1.58
CA LEU A 63 -2.63 0.40 -2.72
C LEU A 63 -3.30 -0.31 -3.90
N ILE A 64 -4.18 -1.27 -3.65
CA ILE A 64 -4.96 -1.91 -4.71
C ILE A 64 -5.94 -0.92 -5.33
N THR A 65 -6.60 -0.10 -4.51
CA THR A 65 -7.51 0.95 -4.99
C THR A 65 -6.74 1.93 -5.86
N PHE A 66 -5.56 2.36 -5.41
CA PHE A 66 -4.63 3.16 -6.19
C PHE A 66 -4.32 2.51 -7.55
N ALA A 67 -3.85 1.26 -7.56
CA ALA A 67 -3.51 0.55 -8.79
C ALA A 67 -4.70 0.48 -9.76
N ASN A 68 -5.89 0.13 -9.24
CA ASN A 68 -7.10 0.04 -10.04
C ASN A 68 -7.45 1.37 -10.68
N VAL A 69 -7.56 2.45 -9.90
CA VAL A 69 -7.97 3.75 -10.41
C VAL A 69 -6.88 4.35 -11.31
N PHE A 70 -5.61 4.26 -10.92
CA PHE A 70 -4.50 4.86 -11.65
C PHE A 70 -4.29 4.21 -13.02
N LEU A 71 -4.38 2.87 -13.10
CA LEU A 71 -4.17 2.13 -14.34
C LEU A 71 -5.36 2.19 -15.29
N THR A 72 -6.58 2.42 -14.79
CA THR A 72 -7.79 2.41 -15.63
C THR A 72 -8.34 3.80 -15.94
N ALA A 73 -7.97 4.83 -15.17
CA ALA A 73 -8.36 6.21 -15.46
C ALA A 73 -7.72 6.70 -16.78
N SER A 74 -8.53 7.31 -17.64
CA SER A 74 -8.08 7.97 -18.86
C SER A 74 -7.54 9.37 -18.60
N ARG A 75 -8.15 10.09 -17.64
CA ARG A 75 -7.84 11.49 -17.34
C ARG A 75 -6.64 11.60 -16.40
N LEU A 76 -5.64 12.39 -16.80
CA LEU A 76 -4.45 12.67 -15.98
C LEU A 76 -4.83 13.26 -14.61
N LEU A 77 -5.80 14.18 -14.57
CA LEU A 77 -6.27 14.77 -13.32
C LEU A 77 -6.72 13.70 -12.30
N VAL A 78 -7.48 12.70 -12.73
CA VAL A 78 -7.93 11.62 -11.83
C VAL A 78 -6.75 10.83 -11.29
N LYS A 79 -5.71 10.61 -12.11
CA LYS A 79 -4.47 9.93 -11.68
C LYS A 79 -3.70 10.75 -10.64
N VAL A 80 -3.61 12.06 -10.82
CA VAL A 80 -2.96 12.95 -9.85
C VAL A 80 -3.75 12.97 -8.54
N PHE A 81 -5.08 13.13 -8.61
CA PHE A 81 -5.94 13.14 -7.43
C PHE A 81 -5.89 11.84 -6.65
N ILE A 82 -5.96 10.67 -7.30
CA ILE A 82 -5.88 9.39 -6.57
C ILE A 82 -4.49 9.19 -5.96
N SER A 83 -3.42 9.61 -6.64
CA SER A 83 -2.06 9.49 -6.09
C SER A 83 -1.91 10.34 -4.83
N LEU A 84 -2.36 11.59 -4.89
CA LEU A 84 -2.30 12.51 -3.77
C LEU A 84 -3.21 12.06 -2.61
N TYR A 85 -4.42 11.59 -2.92
CA TYR A 85 -5.33 11.03 -1.92
C TYR A 85 -4.73 9.83 -1.20
N VAL A 86 -4.20 8.84 -1.95
CA VAL A 86 -3.61 7.62 -1.38
C VAL A 86 -2.41 7.96 -0.52
N PHE A 87 -1.52 8.82 -1.02
CA PHE A 87 -0.34 9.24 -0.29
C PHE A 87 -0.71 9.92 1.03
N LEU A 88 -1.60 10.92 1.00
CA LEU A 88 -2.02 11.64 2.21
C LEU A 88 -2.77 10.74 3.18
N PHE A 89 -3.67 9.89 2.68
CA PHE A 89 -4.44 8.96 3.51
C PHE A 89 -3.52 8.00 4.27
N LEU A 90 -2.57 7.36 3.58
CA LEU A 90 -1.62 6.45 4.22
C LEU A 90 -0.69 7.18 5.18
N LEU A 91 -0.24 8.39 4.84
CA LEU A 91 0.60 9.21 5.71
C LEU A 91 -0.12 9.61 7.00
N ILE A 92 -1.39 10.00 6.91
CA ILE A 92 -2.23 10.31 8.09
C ILE A 92 -2.39 9.06 8.96
N CYS A 93 -2.63 7.89 8.37
CA CYS A 93 -2.70 6.65 9.14
C CYS A 93 -1.37 6.32 9.85
N CYS A 94 -0.22 6.50 9.19
CA CYS A 94 1.09 6.34 9.83
C CYS A 94 1.27 7.31 11.02
N LEU A 95 0.86 8.57 10.84
CA LEU A 95 0.90 9.57 11.90
C LEU A 95 0.04 9.19 13.10
N ILE A 96 -1.16 8.66 12.87
CA ILE A 96 -2.05 8.17 13.93
C ILE A 96 -1.39 7.01 14.68
N LEU A 97 -0.84 6.02 13.98
CA LEU A 97 -0.17 4.87 14.60
C LEU A 97 1.05 5.26 15.43
N ASN A 98 1.82 6.25 14.97
CA ASN A 98 2.95 6.79 15.73
C ASN A 98 2.45 7.58 16.95
N GLY A 99 1.36 8.34 16.81
CA GLY A 99 0.74 9.09 17.90
C GLY A 99 0.10 8.21 18.99
N THR A 100 -0.33 6.99 18.65
CA THR A 100 -0.83 6.00 19.62
C THR A 100 0.28 5.12 20.21
N GLU A 101 1.56 5.46 19.98
CA GLU A 101 2.74 4.67 20.38
C GLU A 101 2.72 3.21 19.88
N ALA A 102 1.86 2.90 18.91
CA ALA A 102 1.71 1.55 18.39
C ALA A 102 2.95 1.12 17.60
N VAL A 103 3.60 2.10 17.00
CA VAL A 103 4.93 2.00 16.39
C VAL A 103 5.81 3.06 17.01
N THR A 104 6.81 2.65 17.79
CA THR A 104 7.80 3.56 18.36
C THR A 104 8.97 3.72 17.41
N ASN A 105 9.11 4.92 16.86
CA ASN A 105 10.19 5.29 15.94
C ASN A 105 11.48 5.57 16.71
N VAL A 106 12.46 4.65 16.66
CA VAL A 106 13.72 4.80 17.43
C VAL A 106 14.70 5.72 16.70
N LYS A 107 14.85 5.52 15.39
CA LYS A 107 15.68 6.37 14.51
C LYS A 107 14.95 6.76 13.22
N TRP A 108 13.69 6.37 13.11
CA TRP A 108 12.87 6.60 11.94
C TRP A 108 12.17 7.96 12.03
N ASN A 109 12.11 8.69 10.92
CA ASN A 109 11.46 10.00 10.87
C ASN A 109 10.43 10.00 9.74
N ILE A 110 9.49 10.93 9.80
CA ILE A 110 8.41 11.09 8.83
C ILE A 110 8.91 11.26 7.39
N TYR A 111 10.10 11.81 7.21
CA TYR A 111 10.73 11.87 5.89
C TYR A 111 10.92 10.47 5.28
N TYR A 112 11.41 9.51 6.07
CA TYR A 112 11.59 8.13 5.62
C TYR A 112 10.25 7.42 5.39
N GLU A 113 9.21 7.71 6.20
CA GLU A 113 7.84 7.25 5.92
C GLU A 113 7.37 7.72 4.53
N CYS A 114 7.52 9.01 4.24
CA CYS A 114 7.15 9.56 2.94
C CYS A 114 7.88 8.87 1.78
N VAL A 115 9.19 8.63 1.93
CA VAL A 115 10.00 7.95 0.92
C VAL A 115 9.51 6.50 0.71
N VAL A 116 9.26 5.75 1.79
CA VAL A 116 8.76 4.38 1.70
C VAL A 116 7.38 4.32 1.05
N LEU A 117 6.46 5.21 1.42
CA LEU A 117 5.14 5.31 0.80
C LEU A 117 5.24 5.56 -0.71
N LEU A 118 6.10 6.49 -1.13
CA LEU A 118 6.33 6.75 -2.55
C LEU A 118 6.91 5.54 -3.28
N ILE A 119 7.92 4.87 -2.69
CA ILE A 119 8.50 3.64 -3.25
C ILE A 119 7.42 2.58 -3.42
N MET A 120 6.59 2.35 -2.40
CA MET A 120 5.54 1.33 -2.43
C MET A 120 4.44 1.66 -3.43
N MET A 121 4.07 2.93 -3.60
CA MET A 121 3.14 3.35 -4.66
C MET A 121 3.71 3.10 -6.05
N VAL A 122 4.99 3.45 -6.28
CA VAL A 122 5.68 3.22 -7.55
C VAL A 122 5.78 1.71 -7.84
N LEU A 123 6.15 0.91 -6.84
CA LEU A 123 6.25 -0.54 -6.94
C LEU A 123 4.88 -1.17 -7.25
N THR A 124 3.84 -0.72 -6.56
CA THR A 124 2.44 -1.11 -6.81
C THR A 124 2.03 -0.83 -8.26
N TYR A 125 2.38 0.34 -8.79
CA TYR A 125 2.11 0.69 -10.18
C TYR A 125 2.79 -0.27 -11.16
N TYR A 126 4.09 -0.53 -10.98
CA TYR A 126 4.84 -1.42 -11.88
C TYR A 126 4.34 -2.86 -11.81
N LEU A 127 4.11 -3.39 -10.60
CA LEU A 127 3.54 -4.72 -10.42
C LEU A 127 2.15 -4.85 -11.04
N GLY A 128 1.26 -3.88 -10.79
CA GLY A 128 -0.07 -3.87 -11.38
C GLY A 128 -0.04 -3.84 -12.90
N ARG A 129 0.88 -3.06 -13.49
CA ARG A 129 1.08 -3.01 -14.94
C ARG A 129 1.64 -4.32 -15.49
N TRP A 130 2.60 -4.93 -14.80
CA TRP A 130 3.21 -6.19 -15.19
C TRP A 130 2.21 -7.35 -15.15
N LEU A 131 1.43 -7.47 -14.07
CA LEU A 131 0.38 -8.48 -13.96
C LEU A 131 -0.70 -8.30 -15.04
N LEU A 132 -1.09 -7.06 -15.34
CA LEU A 132 -1.99 -6.77 -16.45
C LEU A 132 -1.45 -7.24 -17.80
N TYR A 133 -0.15 -7.03 -18.04
CA TYR A 133 0.50 -7.45 -19.27
C TYR A 133 0.47 -8.98 -19.41
N LEU A 134 0.80 -9.70 -18.34
CA LEU A 134 0.74 -11.17 -18.31
C LEU A 134 -0.68 -11.69 -18.57
N THR A 135 -1.70 -11.15 -17.88
CA THR A 135 -3.09 -11.57 -18.07
C THR A 135 -3.59 -11.31 -19.50
N ARG A 136 -3.12 -10.23 -20.15
CA ARG A 136 -3.46 -9.97 -21.56
C ARG A 136 -2.78 -10.97 -22.49
N LYS A 137 -1.50 -11.29 -22.23
CA LYS A 137 -0.74 -12.29 -23.01
C LYS A 137 -1.39 -13.66 -22.94
N GLU A 138 -1.83 -14.11 -21.77
CA GLU A 138 -2.52 -15.38 -21.59
C GLU A 138 -3.87 -15.47 -22.32
N ARG A 139 -4.58 -14.34 -22.47
CA ARG A 139 -5.87 -14.32 -23.19
C ARG A 139 -5.71 -14.32 -24.72
N SER A 140 -4.53 -14.00 -25.22
CA SER A 140 -4.20 -13.97 -26.66
C SER A 140 -3.48 -15.22 -27.16
N ALA A 141 -3.10 -16.13 -26.25
CA ALA A 141 -2.56 -17.46 -26.54
C ALA A 141 -3.68 -18.49 -26.56
#